data_AF-A0A956G7M0-F1
#
_entry.id   AF-A0A956G7M0-F1
#
_cell.length_a   1.000
_cell.length_b   1.000
_cell.length_c   1.000
_cell.angle_alpha   90.00
_cell.angle_beta   90.00
_cell.angle_gamma   90.00
#
_symmetry.space_group_name_H-M   'P 1'
#
loop_
_entity.id
_entity.type
_entity.pdbx_description
1 polymer ?
#
loop_
_entity_poly.entity_id
_entity_poly.type
_entity_poly.pdbx_seq_one_letter_code
_entity_poly.pdbx_strand_id
1 'polypeptide(L)'
;MQRVRIALTLAVVIALAPALAVAEPAARVFINGKPNAVFFNDGDSFRVLKGAYRGAKARLAGYNTLESHGAVHQWGRWTAKELYVIAKLATLKARQGTWHCTTDEKRDGYGRMLMWCRDLAIYQVRHGLAHAMSVRGPAKAVLLKAQALAQRERVGIWAHGIPAYVMTSVHSAEEDTRGRGTYNRLVSSGDGHSAKYWHETSYNECDNVCVRVRDFTDAEVKAAIAKLKSNGDLMAKLSGVTPKLLEGAVRHYARFGVVDNPFPDKLTRPLMLALHKIAKATFKGKSVIGSCMIHVAFKRRYGTGRAACLK
;
A
#
# COMPACT_ATOMS: atom_id res chain seq x y z
N MET A 1 -61.38 -15.08 -58.62
CA MET A 1 -60.87 -13.75 -58.20
C MET A 1 -60.00 -13.92 -56.96
N GLN A 2 -58.69 -13.91 -57.15
CA GLN A 2 -57.65 -14.17 -56.14
C GLN A 2 -57.35 -12.86 -55.39
N ARG A 3 -57.50 -12.83 -54.06
CA ARG A 3 -57.04 -11.69 -53.24
C ARG A 3 -55.76 -12.07 -52.49
N VAL A 4 -54.72 -11.32 -52.82
CA VAL A 4 -53.33 -11.42 -52.39
C VAL A 4 -53.20 -11.11 -50.90
N ARG A 5 -52.50 -11.98 -50.16
CA ARG A 5 -52.03 -11.70 -48.79
C ARG A 5 -50.70 -10.94 -48.88
N ILE A 6 -50.69 -9.66 -48.50
CA ILE A 6 -49.45 -8.89 -48.36
C ILE A 6 -48.88 -9.20 -46.97
N ALA A 7 -47.81 -9.99 -46.93
CA ALA A 7 -47.02 -10.21 -45.74
C ALA A 7 -46.08 -9.00 -45.54
N LEU A 8 -46.28 -8.27 -44.45
CA LEU A 8 -45.44 -7.14 -44.06
C LEU A 8 -44.23 -7.68 -43.28
N THR A 9 -43.12 -7.93 -43.96
CA THR A 9 -41.86 -8.34 -43.31
C THR A 9 -41.17 -7.10 -42.76
N LEU A 10 -41.30 -6.85 -41.45
CA LEU A 10 -40.59 -5.78 -40.76
C LEU A 10 -39.13 -6.20 -40.55
N ALA A 11 -38.24 -5.80 -41.47
CA ALA A 11 -36.80 -6.01 -41.32
C ALA A 11 -36.25 -5.03 -40.28
N VAL A 12 -36.02 -5.53 -39.05
CA VAL A 12 -35.27 -4.80 -38.02
C VAL A 12 -33.79 -4.84 -38.38
N VAL A 13 -33.30 -3.78 -39.01
CA VAL A 13 -31.86 -3.56 -39.21
C VAL A 13 -31.27 -3.12 -37.87
N ILE A 14 -30.75 -4.08 -37.10
CA ILE A 14 -29.89 -3.78 -35.95
C ILE A 14 -28.58 -3.25 -36.51
N ALA A 15 -28.43 -1.92 -36.54
CA ALA A 15 -27.16 -1.28 -36.82
C ALA A 15 -26.16 -1.66 -35.70
N LEU A 16 -25.33 -2.67 -35.96
CA LEU A 16 -24.12 -2.96 -35.20
C LEU A 16 -23.13 -1.82 -35.43
N ALA A 17 -23.33 -0.69 -34.73
CA ALA A 17 -22.27 0.28 -34.59
C ALA A 17 -21.11 -0.42 -33.87
N PRO A 18 -19.91 -0.50 -34.46
CA PRO A 18 -18.75 -0.96 -33.71
C PRO A 18 -18.64 -0.04 -32.50
N ALA A 19 -18.60 -0.62 -31.30
CA ALA A 19 -18.26 0.11 -30.10
C ALA A 19 -16.86 0.70 -30.34
N LEU A 20 -16.81 1.95 -30.81
CA LEU A 20 -15.59 2.72 -30.84
C LEU A 20 -15.06 2.65 -29.40
N ALA A 21 -13.92 2.01 -29.23
CA ALA A 21 -13.19 2.04 -27.98
C ALA A 21 -12.87 3.52 -27.72
N VAL A 22 -13.75 4.19 -26.96
CA VAL A 22 -13.57 5.57 -26.58
C VAL A 22 -12.27 5.60 -25.79
N ALA A 23 -11.24 6.23 -26.35
CA ALA A 23 -9.99 6.42 -25.65
C ALA A 23 -10.30 7.02 -24.27
N GLU A 24 -9.80 6.40 -23.19
CA GLU A 24 -10.11 6.88 -21.84
C GLU A 24 -9.79 8.38 -21.75
N PRO A 25 -10.75 9.23 -21.35
CA PRO A 25 -10.57 10.67 -21.40
C PRO A 25 -9.42 11.08 -20.50
N ALA A 26 -8.56 11.96 -21.02
CA ALA A 26 -7.44 12.50 -20.25
C ALA A 26 -7.99 13.34 -19.08
N ALA A 27 -7.46 13.11 -17.88
CA ALA A 27 -7.74 13.93 -16.72
C ALA A 27 -6.93 15.24 -16.78
N ARG A 28 -7.44 16.29 -16.14
CA ARG A 28 -6.78 17.61 -16.09
C ARG A 28 -6.08 17.79 -14.75
N VAL A 29 -4.77 18.00 -14.78
CA VAL A 29 -3.95 18.29 -13.60
C VAL A 29 -3.10 19.53 -13.84
N PHE A 30 -3.16 20.49 -12.91
CA PHE A 30 -2.27 21.63 -12.90
C PHE A 30 -0.95 21.23 -12.24
N ILE A 31 0.16 21.28 -12.96
CA ILE A 31 1.50 20.98 -12.45
C ILE A 31 2.28 22.28 -12.44
N ASN A 32 2.71 22.73 -11.25
CA ASN A 32 3.36 24.03 -11.05
C ASN A 32 2.57 25.18 -11.71
N GLY A 33 1.24 25.16 -11.55
CA GLY A 33 0.31 26.16 -12.08
C GLY A 33 -0.06 25.99 -13.56
N LYS A 34 0.56 25.07 -14.32
CA LYS A 34 0.27 24.86 -15.75
C LYS A 34 -0.65 23.67 -15.98
N PRO A 35 -1.72 23.77 -16.80
CA PRO A 35 -2.61 22.67 -17.07
C PRO A 35 -1.90 21.60 -17.92
N ASN A 36 -2.00 20.34 -17.49
CA ASN A 36 -1.46 19.18 -18.18
C ASN A 36 -2.56 18.11 -18.31
N ALA A 37 -2.62 17.47 -19.47
CA ALA A 37 -3.42 16.29 -19.70
C ALA A 37 -2.67 15.06 -19.14
N VAL A 38 -3.33 14.26 -18.30
CA VAL A 38 -2.72 13.09 -17.66
C VAL A 38 -3.60 11.85 -17.76
N PHE A 39 -2.99 10.69 -17.59
CA PHE A 39 -3.65 9.39 -17.48
C PHE A 39 -3.32 8.76 -16.14
N PHE A 40 -4.33 8.56 -15.29
CA PHE A 40 -4.17 7.87 -14.01
C PHE A 40 -4.12 6.36 -14.22
N ASN A 41 -3.03 5.73 -13.77
CA ASN A 41 -2.86 4.27 -13.79
C ASN A 41 -3.54 3.63 -12.57
N ASP A 42 -3.52 4.36 -11.44
CA ASP A 42 -4.16 4.05 -10.18
C ASP A 42 -4.50 5.39 -9.48
N GLY A 43 -4.97 5.34 -8.23
CA GLY A 43 -5.38 6.55 -7.51
C GLY A 43 -4.24 7.40 -6.93
N ASP A 44 -2.98 6.98 -7.06
CA ASP A 44 -1.81 7.68 -6.54
C ASP A 44 -0.63 7.80 -7.54
N SER A 45 -0.87 7.49 -8.81
CA SER A 45 0.12 7.55 -9.88
C SER A 45 -0.54 7.88 -11.23
N PHE A 46 0.11 8.75 -12.01
CA PHE A 46 -0.35 9.08 -13.37
C PHE A 46 0.81 9.22 -14.34
N ARG A 47 0.52 9.17 -15.64
CA ARG A 47 1.42 9.53 -16.73
C ARG A 47 0.99 10.86 -17.34
N VAL A 48 1.94 11.75 -17.57
CA VAL A 48 1.68 13.01 -18.28
C VAL A 48 1.62 12.76 -19.78
N LEU A 49 0.55 13.17 -20.44
CA LEU A 49 0.30 12.92 -21.87
C LEU A 49 0.76 14.08 -22.76
N LYS A 50 0.68 15.31 -22.28
CA LYS A 50 1.01 16.55 -23.00
C LYS A 50 1.65 17.59 -22.07
N GLY A 51 2.34 18.58 -22.63
CA GLY A 51 3.00 19.67 -21.89
C GLY A 51 4.48 19.41 -21.61
N ALA A 52 5.10 20.29 -20.83
CA ALA A 52 6.54 20.26 -20.53
C ALA A 52 7.01 18.96 -19.86
N TYR A 53 6.10 18.27 -19.17
CA TYR A 53 6.37 17.02 -18.47
C TYR A 53 5.95 15.78 -19.25
N ARG A 54 5.65 15.91 -20.56
CA ARG A 54 5.15 14.80 -21.39
C ARG A 54 6.01 13.54 -21.23
N GLY A 55 5.34 12.42 -21.01
CA GLY A 55 5.98 11.12 -20.83
C GLY A 55 6.46 10.82 -19.41
N ALA A 56 6.46 11.81 -18.50
CA ALA A 56 6.79 11.58 -17.10
C ALA A 56 5.76 10.64 -16.44
N LYS A 57 6.28 9.70 -15.64
CA LYS A 57 5.49 8.90 -14.70
C LYS A 57 5.54 9.61 -13.35
N ALA A 58 4.41 9.96 -12.78
CA ALA A 58 4.30 10.61 -11.49
C ALA A 58 3.95 9.60 -10.40
N ARG A 59 4.55 9.76 -9.22
CA ARG A 59 4.12 9.15 -7.96
C ARG A 59 3.65 10.27 -7.04
N LEU A 60 2.42 10.16 -6.57
CA LEU A 60 1.82 11.15 -5.70
C LEU A 60 2.29 10.95 -4.25
N ALA A 61 2.88 12.01 -3.69
CA ALA A 61 3.50 12.00 -2.39
C ALA A 61 2.46 12.17 -1.27
N GLY A 62 2.77 11.63 -0.08
CA GLY A 62 2.01 11.88 1.15
C GLY A 62 0.86 10.92 1.42
N TYR A 63 0.43 10.13 0.44
CA TYR A 63 -0.60 9.12 0.61
C TYR A 63 -0.33 7.89 -0.26
N ASN A 64 -1.06 6.81 0.00
CA ASN A 64 -1.07 5.63 -0.84
C ASN A 64 -2.49 5.11 -0.98
N THR A 65 -2.88 4.79 -2.21
CA THR A 65 -4.09 4.01 -2.48
C THR A 65 -3.76 2.53 -2.42
N LEU A 66 -4.77 1.70 -2.15
CA LEU A 66 -4.60 0.26 -2.27
C LEU A 66 -4.21 -0.12 -3.70
N GLU A 67 -3.51 -1.24 -3.81
CA GLU A 67 -3.05 -1.76 -5.08
C GLU A 67 -4.22 -2.07 -6.02
N SER A 68 -4.18 -1.50 -7.22
CA SER A 68 -5.26 -1.62 -8.20
C SER A 68 -4.99 -2.71 -9.25
N HIS A 69 -3.97 -3.54 -9.03
CA HIS A 69 -3.57 -4.65 -9.90
C HIS A 69 -4.23 -5.99 -9.53
N GLY A 70 -5.16 -6.02 -8.58
CA GLY A 70 -5.97 -7.19 -8.23
C GLY A 70 -6.52 -7.11 -6.81
N ALA A 71 -7.37 -8.08 -6.45
CA ALA A 71 -7.92 -8.24 -5.11
C ALA A 71 -6.87 -8.83 -4.14
N VAL A 72 -5.87 -8.02 -3.80
CA VAL A 72 -4.71 -8.47 -3.04
C VAL A 72 -4.77 -8.13 -1.55
N HIS A 73 -5.49 -7.08 -1.16
CA HIS A 73 -5.52 -6.62 0.23
C HIS A 73 -6.67 -7.24 1.02
N GLN A 74 -6.47 -7.50 2.32
CA GLN A 74 -7.51 -8.00 3.20
C GLN A 74 -7.28 -7.61 4.67
N TRP A 75 -8.33 -7.21 5.39
CA TRP A 75 -8.32 -7.06 6.85
C TRP A 75 -9.74 -6.94 7.41
N GLY A 76 -9.88 -7.14 8.72
CA GLY A 76 -11.16 -7.03 9.39
C GLY A 76 -12.21 -7.93 8.74
N ARG A 77 -13.38 -7.39 8.44
CA ARG A 77 -14.45 -8.11 7.72
C ARG A 77 -14.47 -7.82 6.21
N TRP A 78 -13.46 -7.14 5.68
CA TRP A 78 -13.37 -6.93 4.24
C TRP A 78 -13.04 -8.23 3.52
N THR A 79 -13.74 -8.47 2.42
CA THR A 79 -13.24 -9.35 1.36
C THR A 79 -12.20 -8.60 0.52
N ALA A 80 -11.30 -9.33 -0.12
CA ALA A 80 -10.29 -8.72 -0.98
C ALA A 80 -10.88 -8.01 -2.21
N LYS A 81 -12.03 -8.50 -2.72
CA LYS A 81 -12.74 -7.89 -3.84
C LYS A 81 -13.34 -6.55 -3.49
N GLU A 82 -13.89 -6.39 -2.29
CA GLU A 82 -14.44 -5.09 -1.85
C GLU A 82 -13.34 -4.03 -1.71
N LEU A 83 -12.20 -4.38 -1.11
CA LEU A 83 -11.05 -3.47 -1.03
C LEU A 83 -10.49 -3.13 -2.42
N TYR A 84 -10.53 -4.07 -3.35
CA TYR A 84 -10.18 -3.83 -4.75
C TYR A 84 -11.14 -2.86 -5.44
N VAL A 85 -12.45 -2.95 -5.18
CA VAL A 85 -13.42 -1.96 -5.67
C VAL A 85 -13.07 -0.57 -5.13
N ILE A 86 -12.69 -0.44 -3.86
CA ILE A 86 -12.26 0.85 -3.29
C ILE A 86 -11.00 1.37 -4.00
N ALA A 87 -10.02 0.51 -4.30
CA ALA A 87 -8.84 0.88 -5.10
C ALA A 87 -9.21 1.41 -6.50
N LYS A 88 -10.20 0.79 -7.16
CA LYS A 88 -10.71 1.25 -8.45
C LYS A 88 -11.49 2.56 -8.33
N LEU A 89 -12.28 2.73 -7.28
CA LEU A 89 -12.98 3.99 -7.00
C LEU A 89 -11.99 5.14 -6.78
N ALA A 90 -10.87 4.91 -6.07
CA ALA A 90 -9.81 5.90 -5.93
C ALA A 90 -9.29 6.37 -7.30
N THR A 91 -9.07 5.42 -8.22
CA THR A 91 -8.62 5.71 -9.59
C THR A 91 -9.67 6.49 -10.38
N LEU A 92 -10.93 6.07 -10.32
CA LEU A 92 -12.05 6.75 -10.99
C LEU A 92 -12.20 8.19 -10.51
N LYS A 93 -12.16 8.41 -9.19
CA LYS A 93 -12.27 9.76 -8.62
C LYS A 93 -11.09 10.65 -8.99
N ALA A 94 -9.87 10.10 -9.02
CA ALA A 94 -8.72 10.84 -9.51
C ALA A 94 -8.89 11.28 -10.98
N ARG A 95 -9.50 10.44 -11.83
CA ARG A 95 -9.76 10.76 -13.24
C ARG A 95 -10.84 11.82 -13.44
N GLN A 96 -11.86 11.85 -12.59
CA GLN A 96 -13.00 12.77 -12.71
C GLN A 96 -12.71 14.18 -12.21
N GLY A 97 -11.68 14.37 -11.38
CA GLY A 97 -11.38 15.66 -10.78
C GLY A 97 -10.46 16.56 -11.61
N THR A 98 -10.32 17.80 -11.14
CA THR A 98 -9.26 18.73 -11.53
C THR A 98 -8.39 18.97 -10.30
N TRP A 99 -7.09 18.71 -10.42
CA TRP A 99 -6.18 18.66 -9.26
C TRP A 99 -4.98 19.58 -9.44
N HIS A 100 -4.41 20.03 -8.33
CA HIS A 100 -3.29 20.97 -8.32
C HIS A 100 -2.09 20.35 -7.62
N CYS A 101 -1.03 20.18 -8.41
CA CYS A 101 0.19 19.50 -8.03
C CYS A 101 1.40 20.43 -8.14
N THR A 102 2.35 20.22 -7.24
CA THR A 102 3.68 20.83 -7.30
C THR A 102 4.76 19.76 -7.38
N THR A 103 5.86 20.05 -8.07
CA THR A 103 7.02 19.16 -8.20
C THR A 103 8.32 19.95 -8.26
N ASP A 104 9.35 19.41 -7.62
CA ASP A 104 10.75 19.83 -7.74
C ASP A 104 11.54 18.89 -8.69
N GLU A 105 10.82 18.06 -9.44
CA GLU A 105 11.32 17.12 -10.45
C GLU A 105 12.20 15.98 -9.90
N LYS A 106 12.31 15.86 -8.58
CA LYS A 106 12.96 14.72 -7.95
C LYS A 106 12.23 13.43 -8.30
N ARG A 107 13.00 12.35 -8.36
CA ARG A 107 12.50 11.01 -8.70
C ARG A 107 12.63 10.06 -7.52
N ASP A 108 11.70 9.11 -7.46
CA ASP A 108 11.83 7.97 -6.57
C ASP A 108 12.81 6.92 -7.13
N GLY A 109 13.04 5.85 -6.36
CA GLY A 109 13.94 4.76 -6.77
C GLY A 109 13.48 3.97 -8.02
N TYR A 110 12.26 4.21 -8.50
CA TYR A 110 11.71 3.62 -9.73
C TYR A 110 11.72 4.62 -10.90
N GLY A 111 12.34 5.80 -10.73
CA GLY A 111 12.43 6.84 -11.73
C GLY A 111 11.13 7.64 -11.93
N ARG A 112 10.12 7.47 -11.07
CA ARG A 112 8.87 8.25 -11.11
C ARG A 112 9.11 9.61 -10.48
N MET A 113 8.64 10.67 -11.14
CA MET A 113 8.67 12.02 -10.62
C MET A 113 7.76 12.13 -9.40
N LEU A 114 8.28 12.67 -8.30
CA LEU A 114 7.52 12.90 -7.08
C LEU A 114 6.67 14.16 -7.24
N MET A 115 5.35 14.02 -7.05
CA MET A 115 4.43 15.15 -7.14
C MET A 115 3.60 15.26 -5.88
N TRP A 116 3.41 16.47 -5.40
CA TRP A 116 2.54 16.75 -4.27
C TRP A 116 1.25 17.42 -4.76
N CYS A 117 0.15 16.66 -4.76
CA CYS A 117 -1.18 17.15 -5.13
C CYS A 117 -2.04 17.28 -3.87
N ARG A 118 -2.01 18.44 -3.22
CA ARG A 118 -2.60 18.61 -1.88
C ARG A 118 -4.10 18.31 -1.86
N ASP A 119 -4.83 18.85 -2.83
CA ASP A 119 -6.28 18.73 -2.95
C ASP A 119 -6.71 17.28 -3.20
N LEU A 120 -6.07 16.59 -4.15
CA LEU A 120 -6.29 15.18 -4.42
C LEU A 120 -5.93 14.31 -3.22
N ALA A 121 -4.78 14.53 -2.57
CA ALA A 121 -4.35 13.75 -1.42
C ALA A 121 -5.35 13.87 -0.25
N ILE A 122 -5.81 15.09 0.05
CA ILE A 122 -6.84 15.31 1.07
C ILE A 122 -8.14 14.62 0.67
N TYR A 123 -8.57 14.76 -0.59
CA TYR A 123 -9.79 14.11 -1.08
C TYR A 123 -9.73 12.59 -0.90
N GLN A 124 -8.68 11.95 -1.42
CA GLN A 124 -8.54 10.49 -1.37
C GLN A 124 -8.53 9.98 0.08
N VAL A 125 -7.74 10.61 0.95
CA VAL A 125 -7.62 10.19 2.35
C VAL A 125 -8.91 10.44 3.12
N ARG A 126 -9.56 11.61 2.94
CA ARG A 126 -10.78 11.99 3.66
C ARG A 126 -11.97 11.08 3.35
N HIS A 127 -12.05 10.56 2.12
CA HIS A 127 -13.10 9.66 1.67
C HIS A 127 -12.73 8.18 1.88
N GLY A 128 -11.61 7.89 2.54
CA GLY A 128 -11.15 6.52 2.79
C GLY A 128 -10.78 5.77 1.50
N LEU A 129 -10.44 6.47 0.42
CA LEU A 129 -9.96 5.88 -0.83
C LEU A 129 -8.43 5.64 -0.80
N ALA A 130 -7.76 6.27 0.16
CA ALA A 130 -6.34 6.15 0.45
C ALA A 130 -6.09 6.22 1.97
N HIS A 131 -4.85 5.92 2.36
CA HIS A 131 -4.32 6.25 3.69
C HIS A 131 -3.14 7.23 3.57
N ALA A 132 -2.94 8.03 4.61
CA ALA A 132 -1.78 8.89 4.74
C ALA A 132 -0.50 8.03 4.78
N MET A 133 0.57 8.52 4.14
CA MET A 133 1.84 7.80 4.05
C MET A 133 3.03 8.78 4.05
N SER A 134 4.04 8.47 4.85
CA SER A 134 5.37 9.05 4.78
C SER A 134 6.43 7.98 4.93
N VAL A 135 7.51 8.09 4.16
CA VAL A 135 8.70 7.22 4.29
C VAL A 135 9.73 7.79 5.26
N ARG A 136 9.50 9.00 5.80
CA ARG A 136 10.37 9.69 6.75
C ARG A 136 9.52 10.24 7.89
N GLY A 137 9.40 9.47 8.97
CA GLY A 137 8.59 9.84 10.13
C GLY A 137 7.08 9.93 9.84
N PRO A 138 6.31 10.64 10.68
CA PRO A 138 4.87 10.79 10.53
C PRO A 138 4.47 11.43 9.20
N ALA A 139 3.27 11.11 8.73
CA ALA A 139 2.67 11.75 7.57
C ALA A 139 2.28 13.21 7.86
N LYS A 140 2.02 13.96 6.78
CA LYS A 140 1.65 15.38 6.88
C LYS A 140 0.41 15.54 7.77
N ALA A 141 0.46 16.48 8.72
CA ALA A 141 -0.63 16.72 9.67
C ALA A 141 -2.01 16.92 9.02
N VAL A 142 -2.06 17.60 7.86
CA VAL A 142 -3.31 17.79 7.11
C VAL A 142 -3.93 16.46 6.65
N LEU A 143 -3.10 15.48 6.28
CA LEU A 143 -3.56 14.15 5.88
C LEU A 143 -3.90 13.29 7.09
N LEU A 144 -3.18 13.43 8.20
CA LEU A 144 -3.54 12.77 9.46
C LEU A 144 -4.89 13.23 9.99
N LYS A 145 -5.17 14.54 9.91
CA LYS A 145 -6.50 15.07 10.21
C LYS A 145 -7.56 14.47 9.30
N ALA A 146 -7.32 14.43 7.98
CA ALA A 146 -8.25 13.83 7.02
C ALA A 146 -8.50 12.33 7.31
N GLN A 147 -7.43 11.58 7.61
CA GLN A 147 -7.49 10.16 7.92
C GLN A 147 -8.26 9.90 9.22
N ALA A 148 -7.99 10.67 10.28
CA ALA A 148 -8.71 10.54 11.55
C ALA A 148 -10.21 10.78 11.38
N LEU A 149 -10.61 11.75 10.52
CA LEU A 149 -12.03 11.94 10.20
C LEU A 149 -12.60 10.72 9.45
N ALA A 150 -11.89 10.22 8.43
CA ALA A 150 -12.32 9.05 7.66
C ALA A 150 -12.45 7.77 8.50
N GLN A 151 -11.51 7.57 9.44
CA GLN A 151 -11.50 6.45 10.38
C GLN A 151 -12.66 6.53 11.37
N ARG A 152 -12.91 7.70 11.95
CA ARG A 152 -14.03 7.93 12.87
C ARG A 152 -15.37 7.69 12.19
N GLU A 153 -15.52 8.15 10.95
CA GLU A 153 -16.74 7.98 10.15
C GLU A 153 -16.82 6.62 9.45
N ARG A 154 -15.80 5.76 9.61
CA ARG A 154 -15.77 4.40 9.04
C ARG A 154 -16.04 4.40 7.53
N VAL A 155 -15.40 5.30 6.78
CA VAL A 155 -15.59 5.40 5.33
C VAL A 155 -14.48 4.69 4.56
N GLY A 156 -14.80 4.24 3.34
CA GLY A 156 -13.87 3.60 2.42
C GLY A 156 -13.14 2.43 3.09
N ILE A 157 -11.82 2.36 2.94
CA ILE A 157 -10.98 1.25 3.44
C ILE A 157 -11.14 1.01 4.96
N TRP A 158 -11.66 1.97 5.73
CA TRP A 158 -11.81 1.91 7.18
C TRP A 158 -13.14 1.29 7.67
N ALA A 159 -14.10 1.07 6.77
CA ALA A 159 -15.47 0.74 7.16
C ALA A 159 -15.59 -0.58 7.94
N HIS A 160 -14.86 -1.61 7.53
CA HIS A 160 -14.97 -2.95 8.11
C HIS A 160 -13.80 -3.33 9.05
N GLY A 161 -13.10 -2.32 9.57
CA GLY A 161 -11.98 -2.49 10.48
C GLY A 161 -10.85 -1.53 10.16
N ILE A 162 -10.11 -1.12 11.20
CA ILE A 162 -8.91 -0.30 11.07
C ILE A 162 -7.74 -1.15 11.57
N PRO A 163 -6.89 -1.69 10.67
CA PRO A 163 -5.72 -2.43 11.10
C PRO A 163 -4.69 -1.45 11.69
N ALA A 164 -3.87 -1.88 12.64
CA ALA A 164 -2.80 -1.04 13.18
C ALA A 164 -1.82 -0.59 12.09
N TYR A 165 -1.56 -1.47 11.14
CA TYR A 165 -0.76 -1.23 9.95
C TYR A 165 -1.52 -1.68 8.70
N VAL A 166 -1.40 -0.92 7.62
CA VAL A 166 -1.77 -1.35 6.27
C VAL A 166 -0.52 -1.93 5.61
N MET A 167 -0.59 -3.18 5.15
CA MET A 167 0.48 -3.78 4.34
C MET A 167 0.35 -3.32 2.90
N THR A 168 1.32 -2.51 2.47
CA THR A 168 1.30 -1.84 1.17
C THR A 168 2.20 -2.52 0.14
N SER A 169 3.18 -3.30 0.57
CA SER A 169 3.96 -4.13 -0.35
C SER A 169 4.47 -5.39 0.32
N VAL A 170 4.51 -6.47 -0.46
CA VAL A 170 5.09 -7.76 -0.09
C VAL A 170 6.23 -8.08 -1.04
N HIS A 171 7.36 -8.48 -0.48
CA HIS A 171 8.58 -8.83 -1.22
C HIS A 171 9.09 -10.17 -0.72
N SER A 172 9.38 -11.08 -1.63
CA SER A 172 9.93 -12.40 -1.27
C SER A 172 11.46 -12.39 -1.20
N ALA A 173 12.05 -13.30 -0.43
CA ALA A 173 13.51 -13.33 -0.19
C ALA A 173 14.32 -13.39 -1.50
N GLU A 174 13.88 -14.18 -2.48
CA GLU A 174 14.51 -14.30 -3.80
C GLU A 174 14.47 -13.03 -4.66
N GLU A 175 13.65 -12.03 -4.29
CA GLU A 175 13.66 -10.73 -4.97
C GLU A 175 14.92 -9.90 -4.62
N ASP A 176 15.65 -10.24 -3.55
CA ASP A 176 16.89 -9.58 -3.18
C ASP A 176 18.10 -10.10 -3.95
N THR A 177 18.18 -9.71 -5.22
CA THR A 177 19.31 -10.05 -6.11
C THR A 177 20.59 -9.25 -5.81
N ARG A 178 20.58 -8.34 -4.83
CA ARG A 178 21.70 -7.43 -4.54
C ARG A 178 22.19 -7.51 -3.09
N GLY A 179 21.72 -8.47 -2.30
CA GLY A 179 22.10 -8.64 -0.89
C GLY A 179 21.72 -7.48 0.04
N ARG A 180 20.75 -6.64 -0.35
CA ARG A 180 20.32 -5.46 0.45
C ARG A 180 19.35 -5.84 1.57
N GLY A 181 18.90 -7.08 1.60
CA GLY A 181 17.84 -7.62 2.42
C GLY A 181 16.46 -7.40 1.82
N THR A 182 15.54 -8.28 2.21
CA THR A 182 14.13 -8.24 1.82
C THR A 182 13.28 -7.73 2.96
N TYR A 183 12.27 -6.93 2.64
CA TYR A 183 11.28 -6.47 3.61
C TYR A 183 9.91 -6.29 2.96
N ASN A 184 8.84 -6.56 3.71
CA ASN A 184 7.51 -6.06 3.40
C ASN A 184 7.35 -4.64 3.93
N ARG A 185 6.51 -3.84 3.28
CA ARG A 185 6.22 -2.48 3.73
C ARG A 185 4.89 -2.42 4.46
N LEU A 186 4.97 -1.89 5.68
CA LEU A 186 3.81 -1.59 6.51
C LEU A 186 3.68 -0.06 6.62
N VAL A 187 2.46 0.44 6.67
CA VAL A 187 2.18 1.86 6.93
C VAL A 187 1.23 1.96 8.12
N SER A 188 1.65 2.69 9.16
CA SER A 188 0.86 2.86 10.38
C SER A 188 -0.44 3.59 10.08
N SER A 189 -1.56 3.03 10.53
CA SER A 189 -2.87 3.69 10.44
C SER A 189 -3.01 4.84 11.45
N GLY A 190 -2.13 4.94 12.44
CA GLY A 190 -2.17 6.00 13.45
C GLY A 190 -1.58 7.32 12.95
N ASP A 191 -0.40 7.26 12.36
CA ASP A 191 0.41 8.44 12.00
C ASP A 191 1.03 8.35 10.59
N GLY A 192 0.71 7.32 9.81
CA GLY A 192 1.09 7.20 8.41
C GLY A 192 2.58 7.00 8.15
N HIS A 193 3.42 6.77 9.17
CA HIS A 193 4.82 6.43 8.91
C HIS A 193 4.91 5.04 8.27
N SER A 194 5.96 4.83 7.48
CA SER A 194 6.20 3.56 6.82
C SER A 194 7.32 2.78 7.49
N ALA A 195 6.96 1.59 7.97
CA ALA A 195 7.85 0.62 8.59
C ALA A 195 8.37 -0.39 7.57
N LYS A 196 9.61 -0.86 7.77
CA LYS A 196 10.20 -1.96 7.00
C LYS A 196 10.14 -3.24 7.82
N TYR A 197 9.27 -4.16 7.43
CA TYR A 197 9.20 -5.49 8.00
C TYR A 197 10.18 -6.43 7.27
N TRP A 198 11.47 -6.31 7.61
CA TRP A 198 12.55 -7.24 7.21
C TRP A 198 12.29 -8.71 7.57
N HIS A 199 12.61 -9.59 6.63
CA HIS A 199 12.55 -11.05 6.82
C HIS A 199 13.48 -11.76 5.85
N GLU A 200 13.63 -13.06 6.06
CA GLU A 200 14.37 -13.98 5.18
C GLU A 200 13.44 -15.01 4.52
N THR A 201 12.12 -14.81 4.64
CA THR A 201 11.10 -15.73 4.11
C THR A 201 10.94 -15.60 2.60
N SER A 202 10.96 -16.75 1.91
CA SER A 202 10.46 -16.91 0.54
C SER A 202 8.95 -17.19 0.56
N TYR A 203 8.20 -16.47 -0.25
CA TYR A 203 6.77 -16.59 -0.46
C TYR A 203 6.48 -17.20 -1.83
N ASN A 204 5.52 -18.12 -1.89
CA ASN A 204 5.03 -18.64 -3.16
C ASN A 204 4.16 -17.60 -3.89
N GLU A 205 3.93 -17.78 -5.19
CA GLU A 205 2.92 -17.00 -5.92
C GLU A 205 1.55 -17.26 -5.28
N CYS A 206 0.80 -16.19 -5.02
CA CYS A 206 -0.52 -16.20 -4.39
C CYS A 206 -0.57 -16.50 -2.87
N ASP A 207 0.57 -16.53 -2.18
CA ASP A 207 0.59 -16.60 -0.72
C ASP A 207 -0.10 -15.37 -0.08
N ASN A 208 -0.99 -15.61 0.88
CA ASN A 208 -1.62 -14.54 1.65
C ASN A 208 -0.74 -14.17 2.85
N VAL A 209 0.12 -13.17 2.67
CA VAL A 209 1.06 -12.73 3.70
C VAL A 209 0.34 -11.77 4.64
N CYS A 210 0.42 -12.01 5.95
CA CYS A 210 -0.30 -11.23 6.96
C CYS A 210 0.62 -10.69 8.05
N VAL A 211 0.42 -9.43 8.44
CA VAL A 211 0.92 -8.93 9.72
C VAL A 211 -0.02 -9.44 10.82
N ARG A 212 0.55 -9.92 11.92
CA ARG A 212 -0.20 -10.38 13.09
C ARG A 212 -0.02 -9.42 14.25
N VAL A 213 -1.10 -9.21 14.99
CA VAL A 213 -1.11 -8.45 16.24
C VAL A 213 -1.17 -9.47 17.37
N ARG A 214 -0.23 -9.41 18.30
CA ARG A 214 -0.10 -10.39 19.40
C ARG A 214 -0.18 -9.72 20.77
N ASP A 215 -0.86 -10.35 21.71
CA ASP A 215 -0.72 -10.00 23.12
C ASP A 215 0.62 -10.50 23.68
N PHE A 216 1.11 -9.85 24.73
CA PHE A 216 2.35 -10.24 25.39
C PHE A 216 2.35 -9.77 26.84
N THR A 217 3.25 -10.33 27.64
CA THR A 217 3.47 -9.98 29.04
C THR A 217 4.83 -9.31 29.23
N ASP A 218 4.98 -8.57 30.33
CA ASP A 218 6.28 -7.97 30.70
C ASP A 218 7.37 -9.02 30.94
N ALA A 219 6.99 -10.20 31.43
CA ALA A 219 7.90 -11.32 31.62
C ALA A 219 8.50 -11.80 30.29
N GLU A 220 7.69 -11.91 29.23
CA GLU A 220 8.15 -12.29 27.90
C GLU A 220 9.08 -11.23 27.29
N VAL A 221 8.79 -9.94 27.50
CA VAL A 221 9.67 -8.84 27.07
C VAL A 221 11.02 -8.92 27.77
N LYS A 222 11.04 -9.11 29.09
CA LYS A 222 12.28 -9.28 29.86
C LYS A 222 13.07 -10.51 29.39
N ALA A 223 12.40 -11.63 29.15
CA ALA A 223 13.03 -12.84 28.63
C ALA A 223 13.63 -12.63 27.23
N ALA A 224 12.94 -11.90 26.34
CA ALA A 224 13.45 -11.56 25.03
C ALA A 224 14.71 -10.68 25.13
N ILE A 225 14.68 -9.64 25.96
CA ILE A 225 15.85 -8.76 26.19
C ILE A 225 17.03 -9.56 26.74
N ALA A 226 16.81 -10.47 27.69
CA ALA A 226 17.88 -11.33 28.23
C ALA A 226 18.53 -12.19 27.14
N LYS A 227 17.73 -12.81 26.25
CA LYS A 227 18.23 -13.57 25.10
C LYS A 227 18.96 -12.72 24.05
N LEU A 228 18.53 -11.47 23.85
CA LEU A 228 19.25 -10.55 22.96
C LEU A 228 20.60 -10.15 23.55
N LYS A 229 20.66 -9.93 24.87
CA LYS A 229 21.89 -9.57 25.58
C LYS A 229 22.94 -10.67 25.56
N SER A 230 22.55 -11.94 25.44
CA SER A 230 23.50 -13.05 25.28
C SER A 230 24.14 -13.12 23.88
N ASN A 231 23.70 -12.30 22.92
CA ASN A 231 24.31 -12.19 21.61
C ASN A 231 25.31 -11.02 21.59
N GLY A 232 26.60 -11.32 21.84
CA GLY A 232 27.67 -10.32 21.91
C GLY A 232 27.78 -9.46 20.64
N ASP A 233 27.70 -10.07 19.45
CA ASP A 233 27.79 -9.36 18.16
C ASP A 233 26.64 -8.38 17.95
N LEU A 234 25.42 -8.77 18.34
CA LEU A 234 24.27 -7.89 18.29
C LEU A 234 24.45 -6.74 19.27
N MET A 235 24.83 -7.04 20.51
CA MET A 235 24.99 -6.01 21.55
C MET A 235 26.11 -5.01 21.21
N ALA A 236 27.19 -5.45 20.56
CA ALA A 236 28.22 -4.57 20.03
C ALA A 236 27.65 -3.58 18.99
N LYS A 237 26.78 -4.05 18.09
CA LYS A 237 26.07 -3.20 17.11
C LYS A 237 25.06 -2.25 17.77
N LEU A 238 24.51 -2.62 18.93
CA LEU A 238 23.51 -1.85 19.67
C LEU A 238 24.13 -0.98 20.78
N SER A 239 25.44 -0.78 20.81
CA SER A 239 26.15 -0.08 21.90
C SER A 239 25.63 1.34 22.21
N GLY A 240 25.11 2.05 21.21
CA GLY A 240 24.50 3.39 21.38
C GLY A 240 22.99 3.38 21.71
N VAL A 241 22.36 2.21 21.85
CA VAL A 241 20.92 2.08 22.12
C VAL A 241 20.68 2.05 23.62
N THR A 242 19.86 2.98 24.12
CA THR A 242 19.49 3.01 25.54
C THR A 242 18.61 1.80 25.92
N PRO A 243 18.65 1.33 27.17
CA PRO A 243 17.78 0.24 27.63
C PRO A 243 16.29 0.50 27.37
N LYS A 244 15.83 1.73 27.57
CA LYS A 244 14.45 2.16 27.32
C LYS A 244 14.07 2.05 25.84
N LEU A 245 14.97 2.46 24.95
CA LEU A 245 14.74 2.38 23.50
C LEU A 245 14.71 0.94 23.01
N LEU A 246 15.61 0.08 23.52
CA LEU A 246 15.61 -1.35 23.24
C LEU A 246 14.32 -2.00 23.74
N GLU A 247 13.91 -1.74 24.98
CA GLU A 247 12.67 -2.29 25.53
C GLU A 247 11.46 -1.87 24.72
N GLY A 248 11.36 -0.58 24.36
CA GLY A 248 10.30 -0.08 23.48
C GLY A 248 10.24 -0.81 22.14
N ALA A 249 11.40 -1.03 21.50
CA ALA A 249 11.50 -1.78 20.25
C ALA A 249 11.09 -3.25 20.41
N VAL A 250 11.49 -3.92 21.49
CA VAL A 250 11.10 -5.31 21.79
C VAL A 250 9.60 -5.42 22.03
N ARG A 251 9.00 -4.48 22.78
CA ARG A 251 7.54 -4.42 22.99
C ARG A 251 6.79 -4.21 21.68
N HIS A 252 7.27 -3.28 20.86
CA HIS A 252 6.66 -3.01 19.56
C HIS A 252 6.73 -4.24 18.63
N TYR A 253 7.90 -4.89 18.59
CA TYR A 253 8.06 -6.16 17.87
C TYR A 253 7.17 -7.26 18.45
N ALA A 254 7.08 -7.39 19.77
CA ALA A 254 6.23 -8.41 20.40
C ALA A 254 4.78 -8.26 19.96
N ARG A 255 4.30 -7.01 19.85
CA ARG A 255 2.94 -6.67 19.42
C ARG A 255 2.71 -6.87 17.92
N PHE A 256 3.59 -6.33 17.08
CA PHE A 256 3.33 -6.18 15.64
C PHE A 256 4.27 -6.97 14.72
N GLY A 257 5.27 -7.64 15.29
CA GLY A 257 6.34 -8.30 14.56
C GLY A 257 7.37 -7.35 13.93
N VAL A 258 7.19 -6.03 14.04
CA VAL A 258 8.08 -5.04 13.42
C VAL A 258 8.82 -4.20 14.45
N VAL A 259 10.10 -3.93 14.20
CA VAL A 259 10.87 -2.89 14.90
C VAL A 259 10.73 -1.60 14.09
N ASP A 260 10.39 -0.52 14.75
CA ASP A 260 9.98 0.72 14.09
C ASP A 260 10.44 1.97 14.86
N ASN A 261 10.15 3.15 14.32
CA ASN A 261 10.43 4.43 14.96
C ASN A 261 9.91 4.46 16.40
N PRO A 262 10.67 5.05 17.34
CA PRO A 262 11.89 5.84 17.14
C PRO A 262 13.20 5.03 17.09
N PHE A 263 13.15 3.71 16.86
CA PHE A 263 14.36 2.90 16.78
C PHE A 263 15.23 3.26 15.55
N PRO A 264 16.57 3.31 15.65
CA PRO A 264 17.41 3.74 14.53
C PRO A 264 17.28 2.82 13.30
N ASP A 265 17.00 3.41 12.14
CA ASP A 265 16.83 2.69 10.85
C ASP A 265 17.97 1.70 10.55
N LYS A 266 19.23 2.12 10.78
CA LYS A 266 20.42 1.29 10.53
C LYS A 266 20.48 0.03 11.40
N LEU A 267 19.86 0.08 12.58
CA LEU A 267 19.86 -1.01 13.57
C LEU A 267 18.57 -1.84 13.52
N THR A 268 17.56 -1.38 12.79
CA THR A 268 16.25 -2.05 12.70
C THR A 268 16.37 -3.46 12.14
N ARG A 269 17.07 -3.64 11.01
CA ARG A 269 17.27 -4.97 10.39
C ARG A 269 17.96 -5.97 11.33
N PRO A 270 19.16 -5.70 11.89
CA PRO A 270 19.83 -6.68 12.75
C PRO A 270 19.03 -7.02 14.01
N LEU A 271 18.41 -6.04 14.67
CA LEU A 271 17.56 -6.31 15.84
C LEU A 271 16.36 -7.18 15.46
N MET A 272 15.69 -6.86 14.35
CA MET A 272 14.48 -7.59 13.97
C MET A 272 14.76 -9.03 13.53
N LEU A 273 15.86 -9.27 12.81
CA LEU A 273 16.29 -10.63 12.47
C LEU A 273 16.65 -11.44 13.73
N ALA A 274 17.30 -10.82 14.72
CA ALA A 274 17.57 -11.48 16.00
C ALA A 274 16.27 -11.81 16.77
N LEU A 275 15.31 -10.89 16.76
CA LEU A 275 14.00 -11.08 17.37
C LEU A 275 13.22 -12.21 16.70
N HIS A 276 13.21 -12.29 15.36
CA HIS A 276 12.58 -13.40 14.61
C HIS A 276 13.07 -14.77 15.05
N LYS A 277 14.39 -14.91 15.30
CA LYS A 277 14.99 -16.17 15.75
C LYS A 277 14.48 -16.62 17.12
N ILE A 278 14.19 -15.68 18.03
CA ILE A 278 13.77 -16.00 19.40
C ILE A 278 12.25 -15.91 19.60
N ALA A 279 11.51 -15.30 18.67
CA ALA A 279 10.12 -14.92 18.85
C ALA A 279 9.21 -16.10 19.16
N LYS A 280 9.28 -17.18 18.36
CA LYS A 280 8.42 -18.38 18.54
C LYS A 280 8.62 -19.04 19.90
N ALA A 281 9.84 -19.01 20.42
CA ALA A 281 10.17 -19.58 21.73
C ALA A 281 9.79 -18.65 22.89
N THR A 282 9.65 -17.34 22.64
CA THR A 282 9.56 -16.34 23.71
C THR A 282 8.18 -15.71 23.85
N PHE A 283 7.49 -15.42 22.75
CA PHE A 283 6.18 -14.78 22.76
C PHE A 283 5.08 -15.83 22.49
N LYS A 284 4.28 -16.13 23.51
CA LYS A 284 3.26 -17.18 23.52
C LYS A 284 1.83 -16.64 23.53
N GLY A 285 1.66 -15.33 23.66
CA GLY A 285 0.35 -14.70 23.63
C GLY A 285 -0.43 -14.98 22.33
N LYS A 286 -1.76 -14.88 22.43
CA LYS A 286 -2.67 -15.06 21.30
C LYS A 286 -2.37 -14.02 20.22
N SER A 287 -2.48 -14.44 18.96
CA SER A 287 -2.27 -13.58 17.80
C SER A 287 -3.51 -13.50 16.94
N VAL A 288 -3.89 -12.30 16.53
CA VAL A 288 -4.95 -12.05 15.55
C VAL A 288 -4.35 -11.50 14.24
N ILE A 289 -5.05 -11.71 13.14
CA ILE A 289 -4.66 -11.17 11.85
C ILE A 289 -4.93 -9.65 11.84
N GLY A 290 -3.93 -8.86 11.44
CA GLY A 290 -4.06 -7.43 11.22
C GLY A 290 -4.47 -7.15 9.77
N SER A 291 -3.50 -6.82 8.92
CA SER A 291 -3.69 -6.69 7.47
C SER A 291 -2.93 -7.76 6.71
N CYS A 292 -3.49 -8.22 5.60
CA CYS A 292 -2.86 -9.14 4.68
C CYS A 292 -2.75 -8.55 3.28
N MET A 293 -1.80 -9.09 2.52
CA MET A 293 -1.61 -8.81 1.11
C MET A 293 -1.14 -10.07 0.39
N ILE A 294 -1.76 -10.36 -0.76
CA ILE A 294 -1.35 -11.48 -1.61
C ILE A 294 0.01 -11.18 -2.26
N HIS A 295 0.96 -12.09 -2.10
CA HIS A 295 2.24 -12.04 -2.78
C HIS A 295 2.11 -12.41 -4.25
N VAL A 296 2.47 -11.48 -5.14
CA VAL A 296 2.67 -11.76 -6.56
C VAL A 296 3.90 -10.99 -7.05
N ALA A 297 4.83 -11.72 -7.68
CA ALA A 297 6.02 -11.14 -8.28
C ALA A 297 5.64 -10.07 -9.32
N PHE A 298 6.42 -8.98 -9.41
CA PHE A 298 6.07 -7.83 -10.25
C PHE A 298 5.73 -8.18 -11.71
N LYS A 299 6.50 -9.09 -12.32
CA LYS A 299 6.31 -9.55 -13.72
C LYS A 299 4.96 -10.28 -13.95
N ARG A 300 4.31 -10.72 -12.88
CA ARG A 300 3.07 -11.50 -12.88
C ARG A 300 1.86 -10.69 -12.45
N ARG A 301 1.99 -9.38 -12.19
CA ARG A 301 0.90 -8.49 -11.76
C ARG A 301 0.03 -7.97 -12.92
N TYR A 302 0.61 -7.86 -14.11
CA TYR A 302 0.01 -7.20 -15.26
C TYR A 302 0.12 -8.05 -16.53
N GLY A 303 -0.67 -7.72 -17.57
CA GLY A 303 -0.61 -8.38 -18.88
C GLY A 303 -1.26 -9.77 -18.94
N THR A 304 -1.03 -10.49 -20.04
CA THR A 304 -1.63 -11.81 -20.31
C THR A 304 -1.11 -12.92 -19.39
N GLY A 305 0.14 -12.79 -18.94
CA GLY A 305 0.80 -13.71 -18.00
C GLY A 305 0.48 -13.42 -16.53
N ARG A 306 -0.62 -12.75 -16.22
CA ARG A 306 -1.00 -12.36 -14.86
C ARG A 306 -1.33 -13.60 -13.99
N ALA A 307 -0.91 -13.57 -12.72
CA ALA A 307 -1.12 -14.64 -11.75
C ALA A 307 -2.61 -14.97 -11.57
N ALA A 308 -2.92 -16.25 -11.30
CA ALA A 308 -4.28 -16.75 -11.24
C ALA A 308 -5.11 -16.07 -10.12
N CYS A 309 -4.52 -15.85 -8.94
CA CYS A 309 -5.18 -15.17 -7.82
C CYS A 309 -5.52 -13.70 -8.07
N LEU A 310 -5.05 -13.09 -9.16
CA LEU A 310 -5.38 -11.73 -9.53
C LEU A 310 -6.53 -11.66 -10.55
N LYS A 311 -6.93 -12.78 -11.15
CA LYS A 311 -7.96 -12.85 -12.19
C LYS A 311 -9.37 -12.76 -11.61
#